data_AF-A0A920J6T3-F1
#
_entry.id   AF-A0A920J6T3-F1
#
_cell.length_a   1.000
_cell.length_b   1.000
_cell.length_c   1.000
_cell.angle_alpha   90.00
_cell.angle_beta   90.00
_cell.angle_gamma   90.00
#
_symmetry.space_group_name_H-M   'P 1'
#
loop_
_entity.id
_entity.type
_entity.pdbx_description
1 polymer ?
#
loop_
_entity_poly.entity_id
_entity_poly.type
_entity_poly.pdbx_seq_one_letter_code
_entity_poly.pdbx_strand_id
1 'polypeptide(L)'
;MPIFYVAGTNMGIAGMVTGAKSIIIPEVDPGLILKLIEQEKIQHTIFVPAVILFLIQHPESANTTFLPWKQSFMVLLLSQTIP
;
A
#
# COMPACT_ATOMS: atom_id res chain seq x y z
N MET A 1 2.99 4.68 -1.97
CA MET A 1 2.68 5.85 -2.84
C MET A 1 3.37 7.07 -2.25
N PRO A 2 4.05 7.89 -3.04
CA PRO A 2 4.65 9.11 -2.51
C PRO A 2 3.61 10.05 -1.89
N ILE A 3 3.97 10.69 -0.78
CA ILE A 3 3.04 11.54 0.00
C ILE A 3 2.64 12.82 -0.74
N PHE A 4 3.39 13.22 -1.78
CA PHE A 4 3.06 14.38 -2.61
C PHE A 4 1.91 14.13 -3.61
N TYR A 5 1.47 12.87 -3.80
CA TYR A 5 0.26 12.58 -4.56
C TYR A 5 -0.98 12.72 -3.65
N VAL A 6 -2.09 13.21 -4.21
CA VAL A 6 -3.37 13.38 -3.51
C VAL A 6 -3.81 12.11 -2.74
N ALA A 7 -3.66 10.93 -3.35
CA ALA A 7 -4.00 9.66 -2.70
C ALA A 7 -3.09 9.36 -1.49
N GLY A 8 -1.80 9.67 -1.60
CA GLY A 8 -0.82 9.52 -0.51
C GLY A 8 -1.08 10.50 0.63
N THR A 9 -1.30 11.78 0.30
CA THR A 9 -1.62 12.84 1.28
C THR A 9 -2.92 12.52 2.02
N ASN A 10 -4.00 12.21 1.29
CA ASN A 10 -5.32 11.97 1.89
C ASN A 10 -5.29 10.82 2.89
N MET A 11 -4.53 9.76 2.60
CA MET A 11 -4.49 8.59 3.48
C MET A 11 -3.50 8.72 4.63
N GLY A 12 -2.42 9.48 4.43
CA GLY A 12 -1.61 9.93 5.56
C GLY A 12 -2.43 10.75 6.55
N ILE A 13 -3.20 11.72 6.08
CA ILE A 13 -4.07 12.56 6.91
C ILE A 13 -5.19 11.72 7.55
N ALA A 14 -5.87 10.86 6.79
CA ALA A 14 -6.93 10.01 7.31
C ALA A 14 -6.41 9.07 8.41
N GLY A 15 -5.21 8.50 8.24
CA GLY A 15 -4.55 7.71 9.27
C GLY A 15 -4.29 8.53 10.55
N MET A 16 -3.79 9.75 10.42
CA MET A 16 -3.58 10.65 11.57
C MET A 16 -4.88 11.03 12.27
N VAL A 17 -5.91 11.42 11.53
CA VAL A 17 -7.22 11.83 12.08
C VAL A 17 -7.92 10.69 12.81
N THR A 18 -7.78 9.46 12.32
CA THR A 18 -8.38 8.27 12.93
C THR A 18 -7.53 7.67 14.06
N GLY A 19 -6.33 8.20 14.31
CA GLY A 19 -5.38 7.64 15.27
C GLY A 19 -4.78 6.30 14.82
N ALA A 20 -4.86 5.98 13.53
CA ALA A 20 -4.32 4.75 12.98
C ALA A 20 -2.79 4.79 12.89
N LYS A 21 -2.15 3.67 13.23
CA LYS A 21 -0.71 3.47 12.99
C LYS A 21 -0.45 3.49 11.48
N SER A 22 0.26 4.51 11.02
CA SER A 22 0.60 4.71 9.62
C SER A 22 2.06 4.38 9.38
N ILE A 23 2.35 3.49 8.43
CA ILE A 23 3.71 3.08 8.08
C ILE A 23 4.03 3.64 6.69
N ILE A 24 5.07 4.47 6.63
CA ILE A 24 5.55 5.11 5.41
C ILE A 24 6.94 4.56 5.11
N ILE A 25 7.11 3.99 3.92
CA ILE A 25 8.41 3.54 3.41
C ILE A 25 8.85 4.49 2.28
N PRO A 26 10.16 4.82 2.19
CA PRO A 26 10.66 5.78 1.21
C PRO A 26 10.59 5.26 -0.23
N GLU A 27 10.80 3.96 -0.43
CA GLU A 27 10.84 3.32 -1.74
C GLU A 27 9.99 2.04 -1.75
N VAL A 28 9.60 1.59 -2.94
CA VAL A 28 8.83 0.36 -3.12
C VAL A 28 9.79 -0.84 -3.06
N ASP A 29 9.69 -1.61 -2.00
CA ASP A 29 10.36 -2.90 -1.83
C ASP A 29 9.29 -3.98 -1.59
N PRO A 30 9.02 -4.88 -2.56
CA PRO A 30 8.00 -5.92 -2.42
C PRO A 30 8.24 -6.86 -1.24
N GLY A 31 9.49 -7.22 -0.95
CA GLY A 31 9.81 -8.13 0.15
C GLY A 31 9.57 -7.47 1.51
N LEU A 32 9.99 -6.21 1.66
CA LEU A 32 9.71 -5.42 2.86
C LEU A 32 8.21 -5.19 3.04
N ILE A 33 7.47 -4.89 1.96
CA ILE A 33 6.01 -4.68 2.01
C ILE A 33 5.30 -5.95 2.50
N LEU A 34 5.61 -7.12 1.94
CA LEU A 34 5.02 -8.40 2.36
C LEU A 34 5.31 -8.69 3.84
N LYS A 35 6.56 -8.49 4.27
CA LYS A 35 6.96 -8.63 5.67
C LYS A 35 6.19 -7.69 6.61
N LEU A 36 6.05 -6.42 6.23
CA LEU A 36 5.33 -5.42 7.02
C LEU A 36 3.83 -5.73 7.08
N ILE A 37 3.23 -6.21 5.99
CA ILE A 37 1.82 -6.63 5.98
C ILE A 37 1.54 -7.66 7.08
N GLU A 38 2.42 -8.66 7.21
CA GLU A 38 2.29 -9.72 8.21
C GLU A 38 2.62 -9.22 9.63
N GLN A 39 3.77 -8.57 9.81
CA GLN A 39 4.25 -8.14 11.13
C GLN A 39 3.35 -7.08 11.76
N GLU A 40 2.90 -6.13 10.96
CA GLU A 40 2.13 -4.96 11.43
C GLU A 40 0.63 -5.14 11.26
N LYS A 41 0.20 -6.31 10.77
CA LYS A 41 -1.21 -6.67 10.58
C LYS A 41 -1.96 -5.61 9.79
N ILE A 42 -1.37 -5.16 8.69
CA ILE A 42 -1.88 -4.03 7.91
C ILE A 42 -3.30 -4.31 7.41
N GLN A 43 -4.22 -3.37 7.66
CA GLN A 43 -5.64 -3.49 7.28
C GLN A 43 -6.03 -2.61 6.09
N HIS A 44 -5.23 -1.57 5.83
CA HIS A 44 -5.47 -0.56 4.80
C HIS A 44 -4.19 -0.29 4.04
N THR A 45 -4.24 -0.40 2.71
CA THR A 45 -3.11 -0.12 1.82
C THR A 45 -3.57 0.66 0.60
N ILE A 46 -2.63 1.42 0.02
CA ILE A 46 -2.79 2.02 -1.30
C ILE A 46 -1.60 1.62 -2.15
N PHE A 47 -1.92 0.83 -3.16
CA PHE A 47 -0.98 0.40 -4.19
C PHE A 47 -1.51 0.79 -5.56
N VAL A 48 -0.58 1.13 -6.45
CA VAL A 48 -0.87 1.24 -7.89
C VAL A 48 -0.80 -0.15 -8.53
N PRO A 49 -1.39 -0.36 -9.71
CA PRO A 49 -1.41 -1.67 -10.37
C PRO A 49 -0.02 -2.32 -10.52
N ALA A 50 1.00 -1.54 -10.87
CA ALA A 50 2.36 -2.04 -11.01
C ALA A 50 2.94 -2.64 -9.71
N VAL A 51 2.64 -2.02 -8.56
CA VAL A 51 3.10 -2.52 -7.26
C VAL A 51 2.36 -3.80 -6.88
N ILE A 52 1.06 -3.88 -7.15
CA ILE A 52 0.29 -5.11 -6.91
C ILE A 52 0.86 -6.27 -7.73
N LEU A 53 1.19 -6.02 -9.01
CA LEU A 53 1.79 -7.04 -9.87
C LEU A 53 3.16 -7.50 -9.32
N PHE A 54 4.02 -6.57 -8.89
CA PHE A 54 5.30 -6.91 -8.28
C PHE A 54 5.15 -7.72 -6.98
N LEU A 55 4.14 -7.41 -6.17
CA LEU A 55 3.85 -8.18 -4.97
C LEU A 55 3.43 -9.60 -5.33
N ILE A 56 2.50 -9.78 -6.26
CA ILE A 56 2.01 -11.11 -6.68
C ILE A 56 3.12 -11.96 -7.32
N GLN A 57 4.03 -11.32 -8.07
CA GLN A 57 5.17 -12.00 -8.70
C GLN A 57 6.30 -12.33 -7.73
N HIS A 58 6.28 -11.79 -6.51
CA HIS A 58 7.33 -12.02 -5.52
C HIS A 58 7.25 -13.45 -4.94
N PRO A 59 8.37 -14.18 -4.80
CA PRO A 59 8.37 -15.57 -4.32
C PRO A 59 7.64 -15.77 -2.98
N GLU A 60 7.81 -14.82 -2.06
CA GLU A 60 7.20 -14.87 -0.73
C GLU A 60 5.70 -14.52 -0.70
N SER A 61 5.11 -14.10 -1.84
CA SER A 61 3.69 -13.73 -1.89
C SER A 61 2.77 -14.91 -1.57
N ALA A 62 3.18 -16.13 -1.91
CA ALA A 62 2.39 -17.34 -1.64
C ALA A 62 2.41 -17.73 -0.15
N ASN A 63 3.46 -17.35 0.57
CA ASN A 63 3.66 -17.67 1.99
C ASN A 63 3.14 -16.56 2.92
N THR A 64 2.92 -15.36 2.38
CA THR A 64 2.48 -14.21 3.16
C THR A 64 1.00 -14.37 3.55
N THR A 65 0.73 -14.43 4.85
CA THR A 65 -0.65 -14.44 5.33
C THR A 65 -1.25 -13.04 5.24
N PHE A 66 -2.05 -12.81 4.22
CA PHE A 66 -2.92 -11.65 4.16
C PHE A 66 -4.07 -11.88 5.16
N LEU A 67 -4.08 -11.15 6.28
CA LEU A 67 -5.28 -11.06 7.12
C LEU A 67 -6.49 -10.66 6.25
N PRO A 68 -7.74 -10.85 6.68
CA PRO A 68 -8.87 -10.30 5.95
C PRO A 68 -8.73 -8.76 5.90
N TRP A 69 -8.16 -8.25 4.79
CA TRP A 69 -8.03 -6.82 4.56
C TRP A 69 -9.45 -6.28 4.52
N LYS A 70 -9.79 -5.45 5.51
CA LYS A 70 -11.13 -4.86 5.54
C LYS A 70 -11.35 -3.94 4.34
N GLN A 71 -10.28 -3.32 3.81
CA GLN A 71 -10.36 -2.42 2.68
C GLN A 71 -9.01 -2.27 1.96
N SER A 72 -8.91 -2.79 0.73
CA SER A 72 -7.83 -2.47 -0.22
C SER A 72 -8.35 -1.41 -1.19
N PHE A 73 -7.89 -0.15 -1.10
CA PHE A 73 -8.26 0.84 -2.11
C PHE A 73 -7.38 0.68 -3.34
N MET A 74 -7.94 0.08 -4.40
CA MET A 74 -7.41 0.17 -5.75
C MET A 74 -7.82 1.52 -6.33
N VAL A 75 -6.95 2.51 -6.25
CA VAL A 75 -7.14 3.75 -7.01
C VAL A 75 -6.77 3.45 -8.46
N LEU A 76 -7.77 3.16 -9.29
CA LEU A 76 -7.66 3.27 -10.74
C LEU A 76 -7.46 4.75 -11.07
N LEU A 77 -6.21 5.21 -11.10
CA LEU A 77 -5.87 6.40 -11.87
C LEU A 77 -5.96 6.01 -13.34
N LEU A 78 -7.18 6.05 -13.89
CA LEU A 78 -7.34 6.27 -15.32
C LEU A 78 -6.64 7.60 -15.62
N SER A 79 -5.55 7.52 -16.39
CA SER A 79 -5.04 8.61 -17.21
C SER A 79 -4.92 9.96 -16.50
N GLN A 80 -3.82 10.18 -15.78
CA GLN A 80 -3.18 11.49 -15.84
C GLN A 80 -1.80 11.32 -16.44
N THR A 81 -1.78 11.38 -17.78
CA THR A 81 -0.71 12.06 -18.51
C THR A 81 -0.48 13.41 -17.83
N ILE A 82 0.61 13.51 -17.08
CA ILE A 82 1.22 14.80 -16.80
C ILE A 82 2.26 14.99 -17.93
N PRO A 83 2.24 16.11 -18.67
CA PRO A 83 3.23 16.39 -19.72
C PRO A 83 4.65 16.50 -19.17
#